data_AF-Q0SG26-F1
#
_entry.id   AF-Q0SG26-F1
#
_cell.length_a   1.000
_cell.length_b   1.000
_cell.length_c   1.000
_cell.angle_alpha   90.00
_cell.angle_beta   90.00
_cell.angle_gamma   90.00
#
_symmetry.space_group_name_H-M   'P 1'
#
loop_
_entity.id
_entity.type
_entity.pdbx_description
1 polymer ?
#
loop_
_entity_poly.entity_id
_entity_poly.type
_entity_poly.pdbx_seq_one_letter_code
_entity_poly.pdbx_strand_id
1 'polypeptide(L)'
;MVAQLVGPVTEIASLVVDAARCVVDDSDRGRAWSHSTCAVTHQGTNVRTMFSTEIEVRTGAEPVVHDLTREIEKFLASAGAGDGLLHVWVPHATAGLVVIETGAGSDDDLLRAIDEVLPRDDRWIHRHGSHGHGRDHVLPAFLPPYASVPVFDGALATGTWQSVCLVDTNVDNPVRHVRFSFLEG
;
A
#
# COMPACT_ATOMS: atom_id res chain seq x y z
N MET A 1 -19.38 52.78 31.41
CA MET A 1 -18.01 52.24 31.31
C MET A 1 -18.14 50.76 30.91
N VAL A 2 -17.75 50.44 29.67
CA VAL A 2 -17.14 49.17 29.18
C VAL A 2 -17.82 47.83 29.55
N ALA A 3 -18.11 46.87 28.67
CA ALA A 3 -18.18 46.72 27.22
C ALA A 3 -18.79 45.32 26.98
N GLN A 4 -19.62 45.17 25.95
CA GLN A 4 -19.92 43.85 25.36
C GLN A 4 -18.62 43.27 24.78
N LEU A 5 -18.31 42.02 25.09
CA LEU A 5 -17.37 41.20 24.31
C LEU A 5 -18.05 39.89 23.96
N VAL A 6 -18.86 39.96 22.91
CA VAL A 6 -19.14 38.81 22.05
C VAL A 6 -17.88 38.68 21.19
N GLY A 7 -17.01 37.72 21.50
CA GLY A 7 -15.84 37.43 20.69
C GLY A 7 -16.26 36.77 19.37
N PRO A 8 -15.65 37.12 18.23
CA PRO A 8 -15.95 36.49 16.96
C PRO A 8 -15.44 35.05 16.96
N VAL A 9 -16.30 34.12 16.55
CA VAL A 9 -15.90 32.81 16.05
C VAL A 9 -15.17 33.07 14.74
N THR A 10 -13.85 33.23 14.77
CA THR A 10 -13.02 33.42 13.57
C THR A 10 -13.01 32.12 12.78
N GLU A 11 -13.69 32.19 11.63
CA GLU A 11 -13.42 31.50 10.36
C GLU A 11 -12.63 30.20 10.43
N ILE A 12 -13.35 29.10 10.22
CA ILE A 12 -12.80 27.94 9.51
C ILE A 12 -12.45 28.45 8.12
N ALA A 13 -11.20 28.84 7.92
CA ALA A 13 -10.67 29.16 6.59
C ALA A 13 -10.96 27.96 5.69
N SER A 14 -11.67 28.20 4.60
CA SER A 14 -11.89 27.22 3.55
C SER A 14 -10.53 26.71 3.09
N LEU A 15 -10.21 25.45 3.39
CA LEU A 15 -9.23 24.71 2.60
C LEU A 15 -9.78 24.66 1.17
N VAL A 16 -9.30 25.57 0.33
CA VAL A 16 -9.38 25.37 -1.11
C VAL A 16 -8.34 24.30 -1.41
N VAL A 17 -8.79 23.04 -1.39
CA VAL A 17 -8.03 21.95 -1.98
C VAL A 17 -8.05 22.22 -3.48
N ASP A 18 -7.06 22.96 -3.99
CA ASP A 18 -6.74 22.87 -5.40
C ASP A 18 -6.31 21.43 -5.62
N ALA A 19 -7.21 20.63 -6.20
CA ALA A 19 -6.93 19.25 -6.57
C ALA A 19 -5.74 19.29 -7.52
N ALA A 20 -4.54 19.02 -6.99
CA ALA A 20 -3.38 18.72 -7.79
C ALA A 20 -3.80 17.57 -8.71
N ARG A 21 -3.89 17.85 -10.01
CA ARG A 21 -4.02 16.80 -11.02
C ARG A 21 -2.72 15.98 -10.94
N CYS A 22 -2.69 14.90 -10.17
CA CYS A 22 -1.77 13.82 -10.46
C CYS A 22 -2.25 13.28 -11.82
N VAL A 23 -1.62 13.75 -12.91
CA VAL A 23 -1.90 13.25 -14.26
C VAL A 23 -1.31 11.84 -14.31
N VAL A 24 -2.15 10.84 -14.04
CA VAL A 24 -1.87 9.48 -14.52
C VAL A 24 -2.29 9.50 -15.99
N ASP A 25 -1.30 9.51 -16.87
CA ASP A 25 -1.54 9.33 -18.30
C ASP A 25 -2.06 7.90 -18.53
N ASP A 26 -3.36 7.74 -18.78
CA ASP A 26 -4.02 6.45 -19.01
C ASP A 26 -3.67 5.85 -20.40
N SER A 27 -2.83 6.53 -21.20
CA SER A 27 -2.39 6.03 -22.50
C SER A 27 -1.17 5.10 -22.46
N ASP A 28 -0.51 4.94 -21.30
CA ASP A 28 0.78 4.23 -21.18
C ASP A 28 0.68 2.94 -20.34
N ARG A 29 -0.35 2.11 -20.60
CA ARG A 29 -0.43 0.72 -20.10
C ARG A 29 0.69 -0.14 -20.72
N GLY A 30 1.94 0.07 -20.30
CA GLY A 30 3.07 -0.74 -20.77
C GLY A 30 4.46 -0.11 -20.73
N ARG A 31 4.69 1.09 -20.17
CA ARG A 31 6.04 1.66 -20.04
C ARG A 31 6.35 2.16 -18.63
N ALA A 32 7.62 2.02 -18.27
CA ALA A 32 8.19 2.16 -16.93
C ALA A 32 7.69 3.38 -16.13
N TRP A 33 7.04 3.09 -15.00
CA TRP A 33 6.54 4.07 -14.03
C TRP A 33 7.71 4.70 -13.27
N SER A 34 8.13 5.87 -13.72
CA SER A 34 9.14 6.68 -13.03
C SER A 34 8.51 7.50 -11.90
N HIS A 35 9.27 7.63 -10.80
CA HIS A 35 8.99 8.41 -9.59
C HIS A 35 7.97 9.54 -9.80
N SER A 36 6.82 9.44 -9.13
CA SER A 36 5.78 10.47 -9.16
C SER A 36 5.80 11.23 -7.83
N THR A 37 5.95 12.55 -7.90
CA THR A 37 5.87 13.45 -6.74
C THR A 37 4.67 14.36 -6.94
N CYS A 38 3.71 14.37 -6.00
CA CYS A 38 2.64 15.38 -6.00
C CYS A 38 3.02 16.44 -4.95
N ALA A 39 3.09 17.71 -5.38
CA ALA A 39 3.42 18.86 -4.53
C ALA A 39 2.16 19.69 -4.26
N VAL A 40 2.01 20.16 -3.03
CA VAL A 40 0.95 21.09 -2.62
C VAL A 40 1.60 22.43 -2.32
N THR A 41 1.08 23.51 -2.90
CA THR A 41 1.48 24.87 -2.57
C THR A 41 0.77 25.34 -1.31
N HIS A 42 1.53 25.67 -0.27
CA HIS A 42 1.02 26.37 0.92
C HIS A 42 1.85 27.66 1.12
N GLN A 43 1.20 28.83 1.14
CA GLN A 43 1.86 30.14 1.33
C GLN A 43 3.02 30.46 0.36
N GLY A 44 2.95 29.98 -0.88
CA GLY A 44 3.95 30.28 -1.92
C GLY A 44 5.20 29.40 -1.91
N THR A 45 5.31 28.44 -0.99
CA THR A 45 6.30 27.36 -1.03
C THR A 45 5.66 26.06 -1.54
N ASN A 46 6.35 25.38 -2.47
CA ASN A 46 6.00 24.01 -2.86
C ASN A 46 6.41 23.07 -1.73
N VAL A 47 5.45 22.53 -0.99
CA VAL A 47 5.68 21.45 -0.03
C VAL A 47 5.38 20.15 -0.75
N ARG A 48 6.37 19.26 -0.85
CA ARG A 48 6.13 17.90 -1.34
C ARG A 48 5.35 17.18 -0.26
N THR A 49 4.06 16.94 -0.47
CA THR A 49 3.25 16.28 0.56
C THR A 49 3.34 14.76 0.45
N MET A 50 3.59 14.22 -0.74
CA MET A 50 3.68 12.78 -0.94
C MET A 50 4.80 12.37 -1.91
N PHE A 51 5.62 11.42 -1.45
CA PHE A 51 6.65 10.75 -2.23
C PHE A 51 6.15 9.36 -2.61
N SER A 52 6.39 8.89 -3.84
CA SER A 52 5.95 7.56 -4.25
C SER A 52 6.92 6.87 -5.19
N THR A 53 7.04 5.56 -5.00
CA THR A 53 7.75 4.66 -5.91
C THR A 53 6.92 3.40 -6.16
N GLU A 54 7.16 2.74 -7.28
CA GLU A 54 6.59 1.43 -7.57
C GLU A 54 7.73 0.45 -7.79
N ILE A 55 7.61 -0.75 -7.23
CA ILE A 55 8.54 -1.85 -7.42
C ILE A 55 7.84 -3.02 -8.12
N GLU A 56 8.60 -3.75 -8.92
CA GLU A 56 8.23 -5.07 -9.42
C GLU A 56 8.69 -6.14 -8.42
N VAL A 57 7.79 -7.03 -8.03
CA VAL A 57 8.05 -8.18 -7.17
C VAL A 57 7.77 -9.45 -7.96
N ARG A 58 8.75 -10.35 -8.05
CA ARG A 58 8.59 -11.65 -8.69
C ARG A 58 8.29 -12.71 -7.64
N THR A 59 7.05 -13.14 -7.59
CA THR A 59 6.51 -14.07 -6.58
C THR A 59 6.70 -15.54 -6.97
N GLY A 60 6.90 -15.82 -8.26
CA GLY A 60 7.21 -17.16 -8.75
C GLY A 60 5.96 -17.98 -9.10
N ALA A 61 6.10 -19.31 -9.09
CA ALA A 61 5.06 -20.26 -9.53
C ALA A 61 4.37 -20.99 -8.37
N GLU A 62 4.59 -20.54 -7.13
CA GLU A 62 4.02 -21.11 -5.91
C GLU A 62 3.40 -20.00 -5.05
N PRO A 63 2.37 -20.29 -4.23
CA PRO A 63 1.86 -19.34 -3.25
C PRO A 63 2.97 -18.86 -2.32
N VAL A 64 3.03 -17.55 -2.06
CA VAL A 64 4.13 -16.96 -1.30
C VAL A 64 3.66 -15.83 -0.39
N VAL A 65 4.30 -15.74 0.77
CA VAL A 65 4.32 -14.54 1.60
C VAL A 65 5.68 -13.87 1.41
N HIS A 66 5.70 -12.77 0.67
CA HIS A 66 6.91 -12.05 0.33
C HIS A 66 7.09 -10.84 1.25
N ASP A 67 8.14 -10.84 2.06
CA ASP A 67 8.46 -9.73 2.95
C ASP A 67 8.96 -8.51 2.15
N LEU A 68 8.24 -7.38 2.28
CA LEU A 68 8.53 -6.11 1.61
C LEU A 68 9.28 -5.13 2.52
N THR A 69 9.55 -5.49 3.78
CA THR A 69 10.02 -4.57 4.82
C THR A 69 11.33 -3.89 4.41
N ARG A 70 12.27 -4.65 3.84
CA ARG A 70 13.56 -4.10 3.40
C ARG A 70 13.40 -3.13 2.23
N GLU A 71 12.51 -3.41 1.30
CA GLU A 71 12.23 -2.56 0.13
C GLU A 71 11.57 -1.25 0.57
N ILE A 72 10.68 -1.34 1.56
CA ILE A 72 10.04 -0.19 2.19
C ILE A 72 11.06 0.67 2.93
N GLU A 73 11.93 0.08 3.75
CA GLU A 73 12.99 0.81 4.46
C GLU A 73 13.93 1.54 3.50
N LYS A 74 14.32 0.90 2.40
CA LYS A 74 15.10 1.55 1.33
C LYS A 74 14.35 2.72 0.71
N PHE A 75 13.04 2.57 0.47
CA PHE A 75 12.19 3.65 -0.04
C PHE A 75 12.15 4.83 0.92
N LEU A 76 11.87 4.60 2.20
CA LEU A 76 11.82 5.65 3.23
C LEU A 76 13.16 6.38 3.35
N ALA A 77 14.27 5.65 3.36
CA ALA A 77 15.61 6.23 3.37
C ALA A 77 15.86 7.09 2.11
N SER A 78 15.46 6.61 0.92
CA SER A 78 15.61 7.35 -0.33
C SER A 78 14.74 8.61 -0.40
N ALA A 79 13.59 8.60 0.28
CA ALA A 79 12.69 9.73 0.39
C ALA A 79 13.16 10.77 1.43
N GLY A 80 14.16 10.43 2.26
CA GLY A 80 14.55 11.26 3.40
C GLY A 80 13.41 11.41 4.41
N ALA A 81 12.64 10.33 4.62
CA ALA A 81 11.45 10.35 5.45
C ALA A 81 11.75 10.76 6.89
N GLY A 82 10.89 11.61 7.46
CA GLY A 82 10.82 11.93 8.89
C GLY A 82 9.58 11.27 9.50
N ASP A 83 8.82 12.02 10.28
CA ASP A 83 7.54 11.57 10.80
C ASP A 83 6.45 11.62 9.72
N GLY A 84 5.56 10.63 9.69
CA GLY A 84 4.48 10.60 8.72
C GLY A 84 3.78 9.24 8.61
N LEU A 85 3.20 9.00 7.44
CA LEU A 85 2.45 7.78 7.13
C LEU A 85 2.96 7.15 5.84
N LEU A 86 3.38 5.88 5.93
CA LEU A 86 3.55 5.02 4.78
C LEU A 86 2.21 4.42 4.38
N HIS A 87 1.89 4.45 3.09
CA HIS A 87 0.85 3.65 2.46
C HIS A 87 1.49 2.71 1.44
N VAL A 88 1.10 1.44 1.51
CA VAL A 88 1.47 0.39 0.56
C VAL A 88 0.23 -0.02 -0.20
N TRP A 89 0.30 -0.04 -1.53
CA TRP A 89 -0.82 -0.39 -2.41
C TRP A 89 -0.41 -1.44 -3.43
N VAL A 90 -1.24 -2.46 -3.60
CA VAL A 90 -1.05 -3.54 -4.59
C VAL A 90 -2.17 -3.44 -5.63
N PRO A 91 -1.93 -2.87 -6.82
CA PRO A 91 -2.94 -2.74 -7.88
C PRO A 91 -3.22 -4.09 -8.61
N HIS A 92 -3.45 -5.16 -7.85
CA HIS A 92 -3.73 -6.51 -8.37
C HIS A 92 -4.99 -7.07 -7.72
N ALA A 93 -5.87 -7.65 -8.52
CA ALA A 93 -7.14 -8.21 -8.05
C ALA A 93 -7.00 -9.59 -7.38
N THR A 94 -5.78 -10.10 -7.25
CA THR A 94 -5.49 -11.48 -6.83
C THR A 94 -4.37 -11.60 -5.79
N ALA A 95 -3.99 -10.49 -5.17
CA ALA A 95 -2.97 -10.43 -4.13
C ALA A 95 -3.41 -9.45 -3.03
N GLY A 96 -2.87 -9.65 -1.82
CA GLY A 96 -3.19 -8.86 -0.63
C GLY A 96 -1.96 -8.50 0.17
N LEU A 97 -2.13 -7.66 1.19
CA LEU A 97 -1.07 -7.33 2.14
C LEU A 97 -1.41 -7.81 3.55
N VAL A 98 -0.37 -8.12 4.32
CA VAL A 98 -0.46 -8.47 5.74
C VAL A 98 0.66 -7.82 6.53
N VAL A 99 0.46 -7.67 7.84
CA VAL A 99 1.52 -7.31 8.79
C VAL A 99 1.63 -8.43 9.81
N ILE A 100 2.64 -9.28 9.68
CA ILE A 100 2.79 -10.52 10.47
C ILE A 100 4.27 -10.78 10.79
N GLU A 101 4.50 -11.78 11.65
CA GLU A 101 5.81 -12.37 11.83
C GLU A 101 6.13 -13.33 10.67
N THR A 102 7.35 -13.29 10.15
CA THR A 102 7.86 -14.20 9.11
C THR A 102 9.08 -14.97 9.61
N GLY A 103 9.38 -16.12 9.01
CA GLY A 103 10.57 -16.91 9.36
C GLY A 103 10.45 -17.79 10.61
N ALA A 104 9.32 -17.71 11.32
CA ALA A 104 8.96 -18.60 12.43
C ALA A 104 7.92 -19.67 12.05
N GLY A 105 7.48 -19.71 10.78
CA GLY A 105 6.45 -20.62 10.26
C GLY A 105 5.04 -20.01 10.20
N SER A 106 4.83 -18.81 10.76
CA SER A 106 3.56 -18.07 10.69
C SER A 106 3.12 -17.77 9.25
N ASP A 107 4.09 -17.57 8.34
CA ASP A 107 3.90 -17.41 6.91
C ASP A 107 3.37 -18.69 6.24
N ASP A 108 3.94 -19.85 6.59
CA ASP A 108 3.43 -21.15 6.12
C ASP A 108 2.02 -21.43 6.65
N ASP A 109 1.79 -21.15 7.94
CA ASP A 109 0.49 -21.35 8.57
C ASP A 109 -0.57 -20.40 8.00
N LEU A 110 -0.21 -19.17 7.62
CA LEU A 110 -1.08 -18.27 6.89
C LEU A 110 -1.49 -18.86 5.54
N LEU A 111 -0.54 -19.37 4.75
CA LEU A 111 -0.84 -19.99 3.45
C LEU A 111 -1.76 -21.21 3.62
N ARG A 112 -1.52 -22.05 4.63
CA ARG A 112 -2.41 -23.17 4.98
C ARG A 112 -3.82 -22.71 5.34
N ALA A 113 -3.94 -21.70 6.20
CA ALA A 113 -5.24 -21.16 6.59
C ALA A 113 -6.01 -20.59 5.39
N ILE A 114 -5.30 -19.92 4.46
CA ILE A 114 -5.88 -19.43 3.21
C ILE A 114 -6.38 -20.60 2.34
N ASP A 115 -5.65 -21.72 2.27
CA ASP A 115 -6.09 -22.93 1.56
C ASP A 115 -7.32 -23.60 2.20
N GLU A 116 -7.45 -23.54 3.52
CA GLU A 116 -8.64 -24.06 4.22
C GLU A 116 -9.89 -23.19 3.99
N VAL A 117 -9.75 -21.87 4.10
CA VAL A 117 -10.88 -20.92 3.98
C VAL A 117 -11.27 -20.69 2.52
N LEU A 118 -10.29 -20.65 1.62
CA LEU A 118 -10.46 -20.38 0.20
C LEU A 118 -9.90 -21.56 -0.63
N PRO A 119 -10.46 -22.78 -0.58
CA PRO A 119 -9.85 -23.94 -1.23
C PRO A 119 -9.83 -23.84 -2.76
N ARG A 120 -8.82 -24.43 -3.40
CA ARG A 120 -8.75 -24.57 -4.87
C ARG A 120 -9.63 -25.73 -5.35
N ASP A 121 -10.94 -25.57 -5.29
CA ASP A 121 -11.92 -26.55 -5.80
C ASP A 121 -12.92 -25.92 -6.80
N ASP A 122 -13.92 -26.69 -7.21
CA ASP A 122 -14.88 -26.30 -8.25
C ASP A 122 -15.94 -25.27 -7.82
N ARG A 123 -15.95 -24.83 -6.55
CA ARG A 123 -17.01 -23.94 -6.02
C ARG A 123 -17.01 -22.55 -6.65
N TRP A 124 -15.87 -22.10 -7.17
CA TRP A 124 -15.71 -20.75 -7.68
C TRP A 124 -16.38 -20.59 -9.04
N ILE A 125 -17.22 -19.56 -9.21
CA ILE A 125 -17.87 -19.29 -10.50
C ILE A 125 -16.88 -18.76 -11.54
N HIS A 126 -15.83 -18.05 -11.11
CA HIS A 126 -14.79 -17.53 -11.98
C HIS A 126 -14.01 -18.66 -12.67
N ARG A 127 -13.84 -18.58 -14.02
CA ARG A 127 -13.29 -19.67 -14.85
C ARG A 127 -12.05 -19.30 -15.68
N HIS A 128 -11.49 -18.09 -15.54
CA HIS A 128 -10.20 -17.79 -16.18
C HIS A 128 -9.05 -18.31 -15.30
N GLY A 129 -7.91 -18.65 -15.91
CA GLY A 129 -6.73 -19.15 -15.19
C GLY A 129 -6.79 -20.63 -14.83
N SER A 130 -5.93 -21.02 -13.89
CA SER A 130 -5.78 -22.37 -13.36
C SER A 130 -7.02 -22.86 -12.59
N HIS A 131 -7.08 -24.16 -12.32
CA HIS A 131 -8.16 -24.74 -11.51
C HIS A 131 -8.23 -24.07 -10.14
N GLY A 132 -9.45 -23.66 -9.75
CA GLY A 132 -9.69 -22.95 -8.48
C GLY A 132 -9.20 -21.50 -8.45
N HIS A 133 -8.68 -20.92 -9.54
CA HIS A 133 -8.16 -19.54 -9.59
C HIS A 133 -9.15 -18.48 -9.11
N GLY A 134 -10.45 -18.75 -9.21
CA GLY A 134 -11.48 -17.87 -8.67
C GLY A 134 -11.32 -17.52 -7.19
N ARG A 135 -10.66 -18.37 -6.39
CA ARG A 135 -10.30 -18.06 -4.99
C ARG A 135 -9.40 -16.84 -4.89
N ASP A 136 -8.48 -16.68 -5.84
CA ASP A 136 -7.42 -15.68 -5.77
C ASP A 136 -8.05 -14.30 -5.92
N HIS A 137 -9.13 -14.21 -6.70
CA HIS A 137 -9.95 -13.00 -6.82
C HIS A 137 -10.78 -12.65 -5.56
N VAL A 138 -10.97 -13.61 -4.65
CA VAL A 138 -11.67 -13.40 -3.38
C VAL A 138 -10.68 -13.08 -2.25
N LEU A 139 -9.41 -13.51 -2.37
CA LEU A 139 -8.35 -13.24 -1.40
C LEU A 139 -8.29 -11.78 -0.93
N PRO A 140 -8.37 -10.74 -1.81
CA PRO A 140 -8.27 -9.35 -1.37
C PRO A 140 -9.40 -8.89 -0.44
N ALA A 141 -10.52 -9.62 -0.36
CA ALA A 141 -11.58 -9.34 0.60
C ALA A 141 -11.20 -9.76 2.04
N PHE A 142 -10.25 -10.70 2.19
CA PHE A 142 -9.72 -11.16 3.47
C PHE A 142 -8.40 -10.48 3.81
N LEU A 143 -7.53 -10.31 2.80
CA LEU A 143 -6.24 -9.65 2.89
C LEU A 143 -6.27 -8.40 2.00
N PRO A 144 -6.71 -7.23 2.52
CA PRO A 144 -6.87 -6.05 1.70
C PRO A 144 -5.61 -5.73 0.88
N PRO A 145 -5.75 -5.20 -0.35
CA PRO A 145 -4.62 -4.91 -1.23
C PRO A 145 -3.87 -3.62 -0.80
N TYR A 146 -3.91 -3.30 0.49
CA TYR A 146 -3.29 -2.12 1.05
C TYR A 146 -2.91 -2.29 2.52
N ALA A 147 -1.91 -1.53 2.95
CA ALA A 147 -1.51 -1.37 4.33
C ALA A 147 -1.11 0.09 4.56
N SER A 148 -1.35 0.60 5.77
CA SER A 148 -0.86 1.91 6.20
C SER A 148 -0.12 1.76 7.52
N VAL A 149 1.12 2.23 7.57
CA VAL A 149 2.02 2.05 8.71
C VAL A 149 2.58 3.42 9.12
N PRO A 150 2.49 3.81 10.40
CA PRO A 150 3.11 5.03 10.88
C PRO A 150 4.64 4.97 10.68
N VAL A 151 5.24 6.12 10.40
CA VAL A 151 6.68 6.28 10.30
C VAL A 151 7.10 7.32 11.33
N PHE A 152 8.10 7.00 12.14
CA PHE A 152 8.70 7.91 13.11
C PHE A 152 10.21 7.95 12.92
N ASP A 153 10.79 9.14 12.93
CA ASP A 153 12.22 9.35 12.69
C ASP A 153 12.73 8.61 11.43
N GLY A 154 11.88 8.53 10.38
CA GLY A 154 12.18 7.86 9.12
C GLY A 154 12.13 6.32 9.15
N ALA A 155 11.75 5.72 10.28
CA ALA A 155 11.63 4.27 10.44
C ALA A 155 10.18 3.82 10.56
N LEU A 156 9.87 2.62 10.08
CA LEU A 156 8.57 1.99 10.30
C LEU A 156 8.32 1.82 11.80
N ALA A 157 7.14 2.24 12.26
CA ALA A 157 6.70 2.05 13.64
C ALA A 157 6.10 0.64 13.85
N THR A 158 6.82 -0.40 13.43
CA THR A 158 6.42 -1.80 13.59
C THR A 158 6.95 -2.38 14.91
N GLY A 159 6.25 -3.39 15.44
CA GLY A 159 6.78 -4.23 16.52
C GLY A 159 7.94 -5.11 16.03
N THR A 160 8.71 -5.67 16.98
CA THR A 160 9.90 -6.51 16.68
C THR A 160 9.63 -7.65 15.70
N TRP A 161 8.41 -8.20 15.72
CA TRP A 161 8.00 -9.34 14.92
C TRP A 161 6.95 -8.96 13.85
N GLN A 162 6.91 -7.70 13.44
CA GLN A 162 5.99 -7.23 12.40
C GLN A 162 6.75 -6.86 11.14
N SER A 163 6.60 -7.71 10.11
CA SER A 163 6.99 -7.45 8.73
C SER A 163 5.77 -7.06 7.91
N VAL A 164 5.94 -6.14 6.95
CA VAL A 164 4.91 -5.83 5.95
C VAL A 164 5.12 -6.77 4.77
N CYS A 165 4.13 -7.61 4.46
CA CYS A 165 4.30 -8.67 3.46
C CYS A 165 3.22 -8.63 2.37
N LEU A 166 3.64 -8.93 1.14
CA LEU A 166 2.77 -9.26 0.02
C LEU A 166 2.39 -10.73 0.09
N VAL A 167 1.10 -11.02 0.11
CA VAL A 167 0.57 -12.39 -0.03
C VAL A 167 0.07 -12.56 -1.45
N ASP A 168 0.67 -13.50 -2.16
CA ASP A 168 0.31 -13.83 -3.53
C ASP A 168 0.10 -15.33 -3.67
N THR A 169 -1.15 -15.73 -3.84
CA THR A 169 -1.52 -17.13 -4.08
C THR A 169 -1.69 -17.44 -5.56
N ASN A 170 -1.72 -16.42 -6.43
CA ASN A 170 -2.00 -16.57 -7.85
C ASN A 170 -0.73 -16.97 -8.63
N VAL A 171 -0.67 -18.26 -8.98
CA VAL A 171 0.43 -18.87 -9.73
C VAL A 171 0.38 -18.62 -11.24
N ASP A 172 -0.74 -18.10 -11.78
CA ASP A 172 -0.90 -17.85 -13.22
C ASP A 172 -0.18 -16.57 -13.67
N ASN A 173 0.18 -15.69 -12.72
CA ASN A 173 0.97 -14.50 -12.98
C ASN A 173 2.05 -14.37 -11.90
N PRO A 174 3.35 -14.52 -12.21
CA PRO A 174 4.42 -14.48 -11.22
C PRO A 174 4.93 -13.07 -10.90
N VAL A 175 4.32 -12.01 -11.45
CA VAL A 175 4.79 -10.63 -11.31
C VAL A 175 3.72 -9.76 -10.66
N ARG A 176 4.09 -9.09 -9.57
CA ARG A 176 3.28 -8.08 -8.89
C ARG A 176 3.97 -6.74 -8.94
N HIS A 177 3.16 -5.69 -8.99
CA HIS A 177 3.60 -4.32 -8.81
C HIS A 177 3.13 -3.90 -7.42
N VAL A 178 4.01 -3.23 -6.67
CA VAL A 178 3.69 -2.72 -5.34
C VAL A 178 4.10 -1.27 -5.28
N ARG A 179 3.17 -0.39 -4.93
CA ARG A 179 3.41 1.03 -4.76
C ARG A 179 3.64 1.35 -3.30
N PHE A 180 4.70 2.09 -3.01
CA PHE A 180 4.94 2.74 -1.73
C PHE A 180 4.69 4.23 -1.88
N SER A 181 3.95 4.79 -0.93
CA SER A 181 3.67 6.22 -0.86
C SER A 181 3.92 6.70 0.56
N PHE A 182 4.79 7.69 0.74
CA PHE A 182 5.05 8.32 2.03
C PHE A 182 4.40 9.71 2.05
N LEU A 183 3.52 9.94 3.01
CA LEU A 183 2.89 11.21 3.32
C LEU A 183 3.59 11.81 4.54
N GLU A 184 4.22 12.98 4.38
CA GLU A 184 4.90 13.70 5.47
C GLU A 184 3.87 14.26 6.48
N GLY A 185 4.20 14.18 7.78
CA GLY A 185 3.33 14.53 8.90
C GLY A 185 3.70 15.82 9.63
#